data_AF-A0A240UGN3-F1
#
_entry.id   AF-A0A240UGN3-F1
#
_cell.length_a   1.000
_cell.length_b   1.000
_cell.length_c   1.000
_cell.angle_alpha   90.00
_cell.angle_beta   90.00
_cell.angle_gamma   90.00
#
_symmetry.space_group_name_H-M   'P 1'
#
loop_
_entity.id
_entity.type
_entity.pdbx_description
1 polymer ?
#
loop_
_entity_poly.entity_id
_entity_poly.type
_entity_poly.pdbx_seq_one_letter_code
_entity_poly.pdbx_strand_id
1 'polypeptide(L)'
;MSGLIHLRPQSRGEEIANAASHAAALVAAIAAGPWLVSWGRSRGIEGFVGVCVFVATMVWLYLASTVYHALPEGRAKRVFLKLDHGAVYLFIAGSYTAFAAGHLDAPWGSATLALVWLVAAAGMALKAMGRLASPWLSTGGYLAMGWLVLLAAVPILERASPAGAQWLVAGGCAYTVGVAFFVLDARIRYAHAVWHGFVAAGTACHTWAVLG
;
A
#
# COMPACT_ATOMS: atom_id res chain seq x y z
N MET A 1 8.54 27.37 -13.06
CA MET A 1 9.79 26.68 -12.72
C MET A 1 9.72 26.28 -11.25
N SER A 2 9.39 25.02 -10.96
CA SER A 2 9.25 24.52 -9.58
C SER A 2 10.43 23.61 -9.28
N GLY A 3 11.32 24.05 -8.40
CA GLY A 3 12.50 23.32 -7.95
C GLY A 3 12.12 22.14 -7.07
N LEU A 4 11.74 21.03 -7.69
CA LEU A 4 11.50 19.77 -7.01
C LEU A 4 12.64 18.82 -7.32
N ILE A 5 13.21 18.24 -6.27
CA ILE A 5 14.27 17.25 -6.29
C ILE A 5 13.75 15.99 -7.01
N HIS A 6 13.81 16.01 -8.34
CA HIS A 6 13.92 14.85 -9.21
C HIS A 6 15.20 15.07 -9.99
N LEU A 7 16.35 14.70 -9.40
CA LEU A 7 17.66 14.91 -10.04
C LEU A 7 17.82 14.09 -11.32
N ARG A 8 16.95 13.11 -11.56
CA ARG A 8 16.97 12.28 -12.75
C ARG A 8 15.55 11.98 -13.26
N PRO A 9 15.18 12.40 -14.47
CA PRO A 9 13.97 11.91 -15.11
C PRO A 9 14.12 10.41 -15.43
N GLN A 10 13.06 9.64 -15.23
CA GLN A 10 13.07 8.22 -15.57
C GLN A 10 13.04 8.02 -17.09
N SER A 11 13.81 7.05 -17.57
CA SER A 11 13.82 6.66 -18.98
C SER A 11 12.54 5.89 -19.35
N ARG A 12 12.25 5.79 -20.65
CA ARG A 12 11.13 4.95 -21.13
C ARG A 12 11.24 3.51 -20.66
N GLY A 13 12.45 2.96 -20.60
CA GLY A 13 12.68 1.60 -20.12
C GLY A 13 12.33 1.42 -18.63
N GLU A 14 12.58 2.44 -17.80
CA GLU A 14 12.20 2.43 -16.38
C GLU A 14 10.69 2.56 -16.20
N GLU A 15 10.04 3.46 -16.95
CA GLU A 15 8.58 3.59 -16.93
C GLU A 15 7.88 2.28 -17.36
N ILE A 16 8.40 1.59 -18.38
CA ILE A 16 7.91 0.27 -18.79
C ILE A 16 8.11 -0.76 -17.66
N ALA A 17 9.28 -0.79 -17.02
CA ALA A 17 9.54 -1.72 -15.91
C ALA A 17 8.62 -1.46 -14.70
N ASN A 18 8.37 -0.19 -14.39
CA ASN A 18 7.45 0.20 -13.32
C ASN A 18 6.01 -0.20 -13.63
N ALA A 19 5.54 0.07 -14.86
CA ALA A 19 4.21 -0.32 -15.29
C ALA A 19 4.06 -1.86 -15.30
N ALA A 20 5.04 -2.58 -15.84
CA ALA A 20 4.99 -4.04 -15.94
C ALA A 20 5.01 -4.73 -14.56
N SER A 21 5.85 -4.26 -13.63
CA SER A 21 5.93 -4.82 -12.28
C SER A 21 4.61 -4.68 -11.52
N HIS A 22 3.97 -3.50 -11.55
CA HIS A 22 2.67 -3.30 -10.92
C HIS A 22 1.50 -3.92 -11.71
N ALA A 23 1.60 -4.05 -13.03
CA ALA A 23 0.61 -4.79 -13.82
C ALA A 23 0.61 -6.29 -13.43
N ALA A 24 1.79 -6.88 -13.23
CA ALA A 24 1.91 -8.25 -12.76
C ALA A 24 1.29 -8.41 -11.35
N ALA A 25 1.56 -7.46 -10.44
CA ALA A 25 0.94 -7.45 -9.12
C ALA A 25 -0.58 -7.24 -9.17
N LEU A 26 -1.09 -6.41 -10.10
CA LEU A 26 -2.52 -6.23 -10.34
C LEU A 26 -3.19 -7.54 -10.76
N VAL A 27 -2.59 -8.27 -11.71
CA VAL A 27 -3.11 -9.58 -12.15
C VAL A 27 -3.15 -10.56 -10.97
N ALA A 28 -2.08 -10.62 -10.18
CA ALA A 28 -2.05 -11.45 -8.97
C ALA A 28 -3.12 -11.03 -7.95
N ALA A 29 -3.33 -9.73 -7.74
CA ALA A 29 -4.35 -9.19 -6.85
C ALA A 29 -5.78 -9.56 -7.30
N ILE A 30 -6.06 -9.45 -8.60
CA ILE A 30 -7.35 -9.85 -9.17
C ILE A 30 -7.57 -11.36 -9.05
N ALA A 31 -6.53 -12.17 -9.27
CA ALA A 31 -6.60 -13.62 -9.14
C ALA A 31 -6.81 -14.07 -7.68
N ALA A 32 -6.14 -13.42 -6.72
CA ALA A 32 -6.25 -13.73 -5.29
C ALA A 32 -7.57 -13.21 -4.67
N GLY A 33 -8.14 -12.13 -5.21
CA GLY A 33 -9.32 -11.44 -4.68
C GLY A 33 -10.51 -12.36 -4.37
N PRO A 34 -11.00 -13.20 -5.30
CA PRO A 34 -12.11 -14.11 -5.05
C PRO A 34 -11.85 -15.09 -3.89
N TRP A 35 -10.63 -15.61 -3.78
CA TRP A 35 -10.26 -16.53 -2.72
C TRP A 35 -10.24 -15.84 -1.36
N LEU A 36 -9.63 -14.65 -1.29
CA LEU A 36 -9.65 -13.81 -0.08
C LEU A 36 -11.09 -13.50 0.34
N VAL A 37 -11.93 -13.05 -0.60
CA VAL A 37 -13.33 -12.72 -0.32
C VAL A 37 -14.11 -13.94 0.20
N SER A 38 -13.89 -15.12 -0.38
CA SER A 38 -14.49 -16.37 0.11
C SER A 38 -14.04 -16.71 1.52
N TRP A 39 -12.75 -16.55 1.81
CA TRP A 39 -12.21 -16.74 3.16
C TRP A 39 -12.83 -15.74 4.14
N GLY A 40 -12.94 -14.45 3.77
CA GLY A 40 -13.55 -13.42 4.61
C GLY A 40 -15.01 -13.72 4.96
N ARG A 41 -15.78 -14.27 4.01
CA ARG A 41 -17.16 -14.73 4.27
C ARG A 41 -17.24 -15.80 5.34
N SER A 42 -16.26 -16.71 5.40
CA SER A 42 -16.20 -17.74 6.45
C SER A 42 -15.94 -17.19 7.85
N ARG A 43 -15.51 -15.92 7.96
CA ARG A 43 -15.22 -15.21 9.22
C ARG A 43 -16.33 -14.25 9.65
N GLY A 44 -17.52 -14.33 9.04
CA GLY A 44 -18.67 -13.47 9.35
C GLY A 44 -18.65 -12.13 8.61
N ILE A 45 -19.59 -11.25 8.97
CA ILE A 45 -19.83 -10.00 8.24
C ILE A 45 -18.64 -9.03 8.33
N GLU A 46 -18.01 -8.94 9.50
CA GLU A 46 -16.85 -8.06 9.70
C GLU A 46 -15.66 -8.53 8.86
N GLY A 47 -15.35 -9.83 8.89
CA GLY A 47 -14.30 -10.42 8.07
C GLY A 47 -14.55 -10.25 6.57
N PHE A 48 -15.79 -10.44 6.11
CA PHE A 48 -16.16 -10.21 4.71
C PHE A 48 -15.94 -8.75 4.28
N VAL A 49 -16.40 -7.78 5.09
CA VAL A 49 -16.24 -6.36 4.79
C VAL A 49 -14.76 -5.97 4.81
N GLY A 50 -14.02 -6.37 5.84
CA GLY A 50 -12.59 -6.05 5.98
C GLY A 50 -11.77 -6.56 4.81
N VAL A 51 -12.01 -7.80 4.38
CA VAL A 51 -11.32 -8.37 3.22
C VAL A 51 -11.75 -7.72 1.91
N CYS A 52 -13.03 -7.40 1.71
CA CYS A 52 -13.47 -6.66 0.52
C CYS A 52 -12.77 -5.30 0.40
N VAL A 53 -12.63 -4.57 1.51
CA VAL A 53 -11.92 -3.30 1.55
C VAL A 53 -10.43 -3.50 1.24
N PHE A 54 -9.78 -4.50 1.83
CA PHE A 54 -8.39 -4.82 1.52
C PHE A 54 -8.18 -5.15 0.04
N VAL A 55 -9.00 -6.03 -0.55
CA VAL A 55 -8.92 -6.40 -1.97
C VAL A 55 -9.18 -5.21 -2.88
N ALA A 56 -10.22 -4.41 -2.61
CA ALA A 56 -10.56 -3.26 -3.45
C ALA A 56 -9.43 -2.22 -3.47
N THR A 57 -8.85 -1.92 -2.30
CA THR A 57 -7.75 -0.95 -2.19
C THR A 57 -6.44 -1.49 -2.76
N MET A 58 -6.17 -2.79 -2.64
CA MET A 58 -5.05 -3.48 -3.29
C MET A 58 -5.13 -3.38 -4.81
N VAL A 59 -6.28 -3.72 -5.39
CA VAL A 59 -6.53 -3.63 -6.84
C VAL A 59 -6.39 -2.17 -7.31
N TRP A 60 -6.94 -1.21 -6.55
CA TRP A 60 -6.83 0.20 -6.89
C TRP A 60 -5.39 0.71 -6.90
N LEU A 61 -4.57 0.33 -5.90
CA LEU A 61 -3.15 0.68 -5.84
C LEU A 61 -2.42 0.25 -7.11
N TYR A 62 -2.50 -1.03 -7.45
CA TYR A 62 -1.76 -1.56 -8.59
C TYR A 62 -2.29 -1.05 -9.92
N LEU A 63 -3.61 -0.86 -10.05
CA LEU A 63 -4.21 -0.26 -11.23
C LEU A 63 -3.76 1.19 -11.43
N ALA A 64 -3.90 2.04 -10.41
CA ALA A 64 -3.54 3.44 -10.49
C ALA A 64 -2.06 3.62 -10.85
N SER A 65 -1.19 2.80 -10.25
CA SER A 65 0.24 2.84 -10.53
C SER A 65 0.61 2.35 -11.92
N THR A 66 0.01 1.24 -12.36
CA THR A 66 0.21 0.70 -13.71
C THR A 66 -0.17 1.75 -14.75
N VAL A 67 -1.34 2.38 -14.60
CA VAL A 67 -1.81 3.40 -15.54
C VAL A 67 -0.94 4.65 -15.47
N TYR A 68 -0.51 5.08 -14.28
CA TYR A 68 0.39 6.23 -14.13
C TYR A 68 1.68 6.06 -14.95
N HIS A 69 2.37 4.92 -14.80
CA HIS A 69 3.63 4.66 -15.48
C HIS A 69 3.46 4.34 -16.98
N ALA A 70 2.31 3.82 -17.38
CA ALA A 70 2.00 3.58 -18.79
C ALA A 70 1.64 4.85 -19.57
N LEU A 71 1.18 5.90 -18.88
CA LEU A 71 0.75 7.14 -19.54
C LEU A 71 1.94 7.99 -20.02
N PRO A 72 1.84 8.60 -21.21
CA PRO A 72 2.81 9.59 -21.66
C PRO A 72 2.67 10.89 -20.86
N GLU A 73 3.70 11.74 -20.95
CA GLU A 73 3.68 13.07 -20.32
C GLU A 73 2.45 13.88 -20.73
N GLY A 74 1.71 14.41 -19.75
CA GLY A 74 0.46 15.10 -20.03
C GLY A 74 -0.43 15.33 -18.82
N ARG A 75 -1.62 15.86 -19.07
CA ARG A 75 -2.63 16.11 -18.03
C ARG A 75 -3.06 14.81 -17.35
N ALA A 76 -3.29 13.75 -18.12
CA ALA A 76 -3.69 12.45 -17.60
C ALA A 76 -2.64 11.86 -16.65
N LYS A 77 -1.36 11.84 -17.05
CA LYS A 77 -0.27 11.36 -16.18
C LYS A 77 -0.18 12.13 -14.86
N ARG A 78 -0.38 13.46 -14.87
CA ARG A 78 -0.41 14.26 -13.63
C ARG A 78 -1.59 13.94 -12.71
N VAL A 79 -2.74 13.56 -13.26
CA VAL A 79 -3.88 13.11 -12.45
C VAL A 79 -3.58 11.74 -11.87
N PHE A 80 -3.12 10.79 -12.69
CA PHE A 80 -2.78 9.45 -12.23
C PHE A 80 -1.61 9.44 -11.24
N LEU A 81 -0.64 10.36 -11.34
CA LEU A 81 0.39 10.56 -10.32
C LEU A 81 -0.20 10.85 -8.93
N LYS A 82 -1.27 11.66 -8.88
CA LYS A 82 -1.94 11.96 -7.60
C LYS A 82 -2.75 10.77 -7.11
N LEU A 83 -3.40 10.03 -8.02
CA LEU A 83 -4.17 8.84 -7.69
C LEU A 83 -3.28 7.71 -7.19
N ASP A 84 -2.16 7.45 -7.87
CA ASP A 84 -1.15 6.46 -7.53
C ASP A 84 -0.59 6.72 -6.12
N HIS A 85 -0.08 7.93 -5.89
CA HIS A 85 0.41 8.32 -4.56
C HIS A 85 -0.67 8.35 -3.47
N GLY A 86 -1.93 8.66 -3.83
CA GLY A 86 -3.06 8.60 -2.92
C GLY A 86 -3.48 7.17 -2.59
N ALA A 87 -3.32 6.25 -3.54
CA ALA A 87 -3.69 4.85 -3.38
C ALA A 87 -2.82 4.14 -2.34
N VAL A 88 -1.58 4.59 -2.11
CA VAL A 88 -0.74 4.08 -1.00
C VAL A 88 -1.41 4.32 0.35
N TYR A 89 -1.88 5.55 0.64
CA TYR A 89 -2.61 5.85 1.87
C TYR A 89 -3.86 4.98 2.01
N LEU A 90 -4.61 4.85 0.93
CA LEU A 90 -5.86 4.09 0.90
C LEU A 90 -5.61 2.59 1.13
N PHE A 91 -4.56 2.02 0.53
CA PHE A 91 -4.21 0.61 0.69
C PHE A 91 -3.67 0.28 2.08
N ILE A 92 -2.90 1.19 2.69
CA ILE A 92 -2.52 1.04 4.09
C ILE A 92 -3.78 0.95 4.95
N ALA A 93 -4.71 1.92 4.85
CA ALA A 93 -5.97 1.87 5.61
C ALA A 93 -6.81 0.62 5.32
N GLY A 94 -6.85 0.16 4.07
CA GLY A 94 -7.53 -1.08 3.70
C GLY A 94 -6.92 -2.32 4.34
N SER A 95 -5.59 -2.37 4.47
CA SER A 95 -4.87 -3.43 5.19
C SER A 95 -5.26 -3.46 6.66
N TYR A 96 -5.29 -2.32 7.34
CA TYR A 96 -5.76 -2.24 8.74
C TYR A 96 -7.21 -2.72 8.89
N THR A 97 -8.07 -2.44 7.91
CA THR A 97 -9.48 -2.86 7.94
C THR A 97 -9.61 -4.38 7.97
N ALA A 98 -8.81 -5.11 7.19
CA ALA A 98 -8.79 -6.58 7.25
C ALA A 98 -8.23 -7.11 8.58
N PHE A 99 -7.14 -6.54 9.09
CA PHE A 99 -6.54 -6.99 10.36
C PHE A 99 -7.43 -6.70 11.57
N ALA A 100 -8.02 -5.50 11.63
CA ALA A 100 -8.93 -5.11 12.72
C ALA A 100 -10.16 -6.01 12.77
N ALA A 101 -10.75 -6.33 11.61
CA ALA A 101 -11.92 -7.22 11.52
C ALA A 101 -11.61 -8.68 11.91
N GLY A 102 -10.35 -9.12 11.80
CA GLY A 102 -9.96 -10.50 12.12
C GLY A 102 -9.39 -10.71 13.52
N HIS A 103 -8.80 -9.67 14.13
CA HIS A 103 -7.88 -9.86 15.27
C HIS A 103 -8.06 -8.86 16.42
N LEU A 104 -8.88 -7.81 16.29
CA LEU A 104 -9.07 -6.82 17.34
C LEU A 104 -10.48 -6.85 17.90
N ASP A 105 -10.61 -6.70 19.22
CA ASP A 105 -11.90 -6.48 19.86
C ASP A 105 -12.48 -5.11 19.45
N ALA A 106 -13.80 -4.98 19.49
CA ALA A 106 -14.53 -3.82 18.96
C ALA A 106 -13.98 -2.43 19.37
N PRO A 107 -13.60 -2.17 20.65
CA PRO A 107 -13.06 -0.86 21.03
C PRO A 107 -11.70 -0.55 20.37
N TRP A 108 -10.79 -1.53 20.35
CA TRP A 108 -9.46 -1.37 19.75
C TRP A 108 -9.54 -1.33 18.22
N GLY A 109 -10.39 -2.17 17.63
CA GLY A 109 -10.64 -2.19 16.19
C GLY A 109 -11.18 -0.86 15.69
N SER A 110 -12.27 -0.37 16.28
CA SER A 110 -12.89 0.90 15.86
C SER A 110 -11.98 2.12 16.04
N ALA A 111 -11.27 2.23 17.16
CA ALA A 111 -10.31 3.32 17.39
C ALA A 111 -9.15 3.30 16.38
N THR A 112 -8.59 2.11 16.12
CA THR A 112 -7.52 1.94 15.11
C THR A 112 -8.02 2.33 13.73
N LEU A 113 -9.20 1.86 13.34
CA LEU A 113 -9.80 2.19 12.03
C LEU A 113 -10.09 3.68 11.89
N ALA A 114 -10.65 4.32 12.91
CA ALA A 114 -10.89 5.76 12.89
C ALA A 114 -9.58 6.53 12.68
N LEU A 115 -8.53 6.19 13.42
CA LEU A 115 -7.23 6.83 13.30
C LEU A 115 -6.62 6.66 11.91
N VAL A 116 -6.50 5.43 11.41
CA VAL A 116 -5.84 5.17 10.12
C VAL A 116 -6.63 5.75 8.95
N TRP A 117 -7.96 5.69 8.96
CA TRP A 117 -8.78 6.27 7.89
C TRP A 117 -8.73 7.81 7.90
N LEU A 118 -8.67 8.45 9.08
CA LEU A 118 -8.46 9.90 9.17
C LEU A 118 -7.09 10.31 8.63
N VAL A 119 -6.04 9.59 9.00
CA VAL A 119 -4.67 9.82 8.49
C VAL A 119 -4.62 9.60 6.97
N ALA A 120 -5.28 8.55 6.46
CA ALA A 120 -5.36 8.29 5.02
C ALA A 120 -6.07 9.42 4.27
N ALA A 121 -7.24 9.87 4.76
CA ALA A 121 -7.99 10.96 4.17
C ALA A 121 -7.18 12.27 4.16
N ALA A 122 -6.52 12.60 5.27
CA ALA A 122 -5.64 13.76 5.36
C ALA A 122 -4.46 13.67 4.38
N GLY A 123 -3.78 12.52 4.34
CA GLY A 123 -2.67 12.26 3.42
C GLY A 123 -3.07 12.38 1.96
N MET A 124 -4.19 11.77 1.57
CA MET A 124 -4.77 11.88 0.23
C MET A 124 -5.12 13.33 -0.13
N ALA A 125 -5.78 14.07 0.77
CA ALA A 125 -6.16 15.46 0.54
C ALA A 125 -4.93 16.36 0.37
N LEU A 126 -3.94 16.25 1.26
CA LEU A 126 -2.68 17.00 1.19
C LEU A 126 -1.92 16.68 -0.10
N LYS A 127 -1.94 15.43 -0.57
CA LYS A 127 -1.33 15.04 -1.84
C LYS A 127 -2.08 15.61 -3.04
N ALA A 128 -3.41 15.55 -3.03
CA ALA A 128 -4.26 16.10 -4.09
C ALA A 128 -4.07 17.61 -4.25
N MET A 129 -3.91 18.33 -3.13
CA MET A 129 -3.61 19.77 -3.08
C MET A 129 -2.15 20.12 -3.42
N GLY A 130 -1.27 19.14 -3.65
CA GLY A 130 0.14 19.38 -3.93
C GLY A 130 0.96 19.87 -2.73
N ARG A 131 0.41 19.78 -1.50
CA ARG A 131 1.10 20.18 -0.26
C ARG A 131 2.11 19.14 0.23
N LEU A 132 2.00 17.89 -0.24
CA LEU A 132 2.99 16.81 -0.05
C LEU A 132 3.86 16.63 -1.30
N ALA A 133 4.49 17.71 -1.75
CA ALA A 133 5.34 17.70 -2.95
C ALA A 133 6.74 17.10 -2.70
N SER A 134 7.23 17.14 -1.45
CA SER A 134 8.52 16.52 -1.09
C SER A 134 8.38 15.00 -1.07
N PRO A 135 9.21 14.25 -1.85
CA PRO A 135 9.23 12.79 -1.80
C PRO A 135 9.47 12.26 -0.39
N TRP A 136 10.36 12.90 0.36
CA TRP A 136 10.67 12.53 1.76
C TRP A 136 9.48 12.68 2.69
N LEU A 137 8.73 13.77 2.57
CA LEU A 137 7.57 14.02 3.42
C LEU A 137 6.42 13.05 3.07
N SER A 138 6.25 12.75 1.79
CA SER A 138 5.25 11.79 1.32
C SER A 138 5.57 10.38 1.82
N THR A 139 6.80 9.92 1.60
CA THR A 139 7.23 8.56 1.96
C THR A 139 7.35 8.37 3.47
N GLY A 140 7.83 9.39 4.19
CA GLY A 140 7.79 9.41 5.65
C GLY A 140 6.37 9.30 6.20
N GLY A 141 5.39 9.97 5.56
CA GLY A 141 3.97 9.86 5.92
C GLY A 141 3.42 8.45 5.73
N TYR A 142 3.73 7.79 4.59
CA TYR A 142 3.35 6.40 4.35
C TYR A 142 3.93 5.46 5.40
N LEU A 143 5.23 5.60 5.68
CA LEU A 143 5.93 4.74 6.63
C LEU A 143 5.36 4.97 8.04
N ALA A 144 5.24 6.22 8.48
CA ALA A 144 4.66 6.55 9.79
C ALA A 144 3.25 5.95 9.95
N MET A 145 2.40 6.05 8.92
CA MET A 145 1.07 5.45 8.92
C MET A 145 1.12 3.91 8.96
N GLY A 146 2.01 3.29 8.19
CA GLY A 146 2.21 1.84 8.20
C GLY A 146 2.65 1.30 9.57
N TRP A 147 3.46 2.06 10.29
CA TRP A 147 3.97 1.69 11.62
C TRP A 147 2.97 1.97 12.76
N LEU A 148 1.81 2.59 12.50
CA LEU A 148 0.74 2.71 13.51
C LEU A 148 0.25 1.33 14.02
N VAL A 149 0.52 0.26 13.28
CA VAL A 149 0.19 -1.12 13.65
C VAL A 149 0.88 -1.53 14.93
N LEU A 150 2.03 -0.92 15.26
CA LEU A 150 2.69 -1.13 16.55
C LEU A 150 1.81 -0.77 17.74
N LEU A 151 0.90 0.21 17.60
CA LEU A 151 -0.03 0.58 18.67
C LEU A 151 -1.01 -0.56 18.99
N ALA A 152 -1.25 -1.46 18.03
CA ALA A 152 -2.11 -2.62 18.15
C ALA A 152 -1.34 -3.95 17.97
N ALA A 153 -0.01 -3.93 17.97
CA ALA A 153 0.79 -5.11 17.62
C ALA A 153 0.66 -6.23 18.65
N VAL A 154 0.67 -5.90 19.95
CA VAL A 154 0.49 -6.90 21.02
C VAL A 154 -0.82 -7.68 20.86
N PRO A 155 -2.01 -7.05 20.83
CA PRO A 155 -3.26 -7.81 20.69
C PRO A 155 -3.37 -8.54 19.35
N ILE A 156 -2.80 -8.01 18.26
CA ILE A 156 -2.76 -8.70 16.96
C ILE A 156 -1.89 -9.96 17.04
N LEU A 157 -0.69 -9.87 17.61
CA LEU A 157 0.26 -10.98 17.68
C LEU A 157 -0.20 -12.08 18.65
N GLU A 158 -0.92 -11.75 19.70
CA GLU A 158 -1.49 -12.73 20.64
C GLU A 158 -2.66 -13.52 20.05
N ARG A 159 -3.36 -12.95 19.06
CA ARG A 159 -4.58 -13.54 18.47
C ARG A 159 -4.36 -14.11 17.08
N ALA A 160 -3.36 -13.63 16.36
CA ALA A 160 -2.96 -14.17 15.08
C ALA A 160 -2.34 -15.57 15.26
N SER A 161 -2.45 -16.40 14.22
CA SER A 161 -1.65 -17.61 14.17
C SER A 161 -0.16 -17.25 14.11
N PRO A 162 0.75 -18.11 14.60
CA PRO A 162 2.19 -17.87 14.47
C PRO A 162 2.64 -17.62 13.03
N ALA A 163 2.02 -18.30 12.06
CA ALA A 163 2.30 -18.10 10.64
C ALA A 163 1.85 -16.70 10.18
N GLY A 164 0.63 -16.28 10.51
CA GLY A 164 0.09 -14.97 10.17
C GLY A 164 0.90 -13.82 10.77
N ALA A 165 1.35 -13.99 12.01
CA ALA A 165 2.26 -13.06 12.67
C ALA A 165 3.61 -12.94 11.94
N GLN A 166 4.21 -14.06 11.54
CA GLN A 166 5.46 -14.07 10.76
C GLN A 166 5.30 -13.37 9.41
N TRP A 167 4.19 -13.63 8.71
CA TRP A 167 3.88 -12.95 7.45
C TRP A 167 3.65 -11.45 7.63
N LEU A 168 2.99 -11.03 8.71
CA LEU A 168 2.79 -9.61 9.02
C LEU A 168 4.14 -8.90 9.23
N VAL A 169 5.03 -9.50 10.02
CA VAL A 169 6.38 -8.96 10.26
C VAL A 169 7.18 -8.93 8.96
N ALA A 170 7.19 -10.02 8.18
CA ALA A 170 7.88 -10.08 6.90
C ALA A 170 7.38 -9.00 5.92
N GLY A 171 6.07 -8.75 5.89
CA GLY A 171 5.48 -7.70 5.08
C GLY A 171 5.89 -6.30 5.52
N GLY A 172 5.84 -6.01 6.83
CA GLY A 172 6.33 -4.75 7.40
C GLY A 172 7.81 -4.50 7.10
N CYS A 173 8.65 -5.53 7.19
CA CYS A 173 10.04 -5.47 6.78
C CYS A 173 10.20 -5.21 5.28
N ALA A 174 9.45 -5.90 4.42
CA ALA A 174 9.50 -5.70 2.97
C ALA A 174 9.16 -4.26 2.58
N TYR A 175 8.08 -3.68 3.13
CA TYR A 175 7.74 -2.28 2.90
C TYR A 175 8.83 -1.33 3.38
N THR A 176 9.38 -1.56 4.57
CA THR A 176 10.40 -0.69 5.17
C THR A 176 11.71 -0.73 4.37
N VAL A 177 12.18 -1.91 3.98
CA VAL A 177 13.38 -2.08 3.14
C VAL A 177 13.17 -1.47 1.76
N GLY A 178 11.97 -1.63 1.19
CA GLY A 178 11.61 -1.01 -0.07
C GLY A 178 11.84 0.50 -0.08
N VAL A 179 11.57 1.20 1.03
CA VAL A 179 11.69 2.67 1.11
C VAL A 179 13.12 3.12 0.76
N ALA A 180 14.13 2.31 1.06
CA ALA A 180 15.50 2.60 0.66
C ALA A 180 15.63 2.71 -0.86
N PHE A 181 15.02 1.79 -1.62
CA PHE A 181 15.04 1.83 -3.08
C PHE A 181 14.21 2.98 -3.66
N PHE A 182 13.09 3.32 -3.03
CA PHE A 182 12.32 4.51 -3.41
C PHE A 182 13.15 5.79 -3.27
N VAL A 183 13.87 5.94 -2.16
CA VAL A 183 14.77 7.08 -1.91
C VAL A 183 15.94 7.10 -2.91
N LEU A 184 16.45 5.92 -3.28
CA LEU A 184 17.56 5.77 -4.21
C LEU A 184 17.17 5.96 -5.69
N ASP A 185 15.89 6.07 -6.03
CA ASP A 185 15.39 6.25 -7.39
C ASP A 185 16.04 7.45 -8.12
N ALA A 186 16.29 8.53 -7.38
CA ALA A 186 16.96 9.71 -7.92
C ALA A 186 18.42 9.46 -8.35
N ARG A 187 19.02 8.31 -7.99
CA ARG A 187 20.45 8.00 -8.18
C ARG A 187 20.69 6.70 -8.95
N ILE A 188 19.83 5.70 -8.80
CA ILE A 188 20.05 4.33 -9.31
C ILE A 188 18.99 3.99 -10.36
N ARG A 189 19.44 3.49 -11.52
CA ARG A 189 18.52 3.04 -12.57
C ARG A 189 17.67 1.88 -12.10
N TYR A 190 16.38 1.90 -12.42
CA TYR A 190 15.41 0.87 -12.04
C TYR A 190 15.18 0.69 -10.54
N ALA A 191 15.68 1.57 -9.68
CA ALA A 191 15.43 1.45 -8.24
C ALA A 191 13.93 1.62 -7.90
N HIS A 192 13.17 2.42 -8.66
CA HIS A 192 11.72 2.47 -8.55
C HIS A 192 11.03 1.12 -8.83
N ALA A 193 11.49 0.40 -9.85
CA ALA A 193 10.96 -0.93 -10.17
C ALA A 193 11.30 -1.96 -9.08
N VAL A 194 12.47 -1.83 -8.45
CA VAL A 194 12.83 -2.65 -7.27
C VAL A 194 11.92 -2.31 -6.09
N TRP A 195 11.64 -1.03 -5.86
CA TRP A 195 10.63 -0.58 -4.89
C TRP A 195 9.26 -1.22 -5.15
N HIS A 196 8.79 -1.22 -6.40
CA HIS A 196 7.55 -1.91 -6.79
C HIS A 196 7.59 -3.41 -6.43
N GLY A 197 8.73 -4.07 -6.64
CA GLY A 197 8.93 -5.45 -6.21
C GLY A 197 8.76 -5.65 -4.70
N PHE A 198 9.33 -4.75 -3.88
CA PHE A 198 9.15 -4.79 -2.42
C PHE A 198 7.71 -4.51 -1.99
N VAL A 199 7.00 -3.59 -2.66
CA VAL A 199 5.58 -3.32 -2.41
C VAL A 199 4.72 -4.55 -2.71
N ALA A 200 4.98 -5.22 -3.84
CA ALA A 200 4.31 -6.46 -4.22
C ALA A 200 4.60 -7.60 -3.24
N ALA A 201 5.86 -7.76 -2.83
CA ALA A 201 6.25 -8.75 -1.83
C ALA A 201 5.59 -8.49 -0.46
N GLY A 202 5.58 -7.23 0.00
CA GLY A 202 4.90 -6.83 1.22
C GLY A 202 3.39 -7.10 1.17
N THR A 203 2.77 -6.85 0.02
CA THR A 203 1.35 -7.14 -0.20
C THR A 203 1.05 -8.63 -0.20
N ALA A 204 1.91 -9.44 -0.82
CA ALA A 204 1.79 -10.89 -0.78
C ALA A 204 1.90 -11.40 0.67
N CYS A 205 2.86 -10.90 1.45
CA CYS A 205 2.98 -11.22 2.86
C CYS A 205 1.72 -10.83 3.65
N HIS A 206 1.20 -9.62 3.47
CA HIS A 206 -0.03 -9.19 4.14
C HIS A 206 -1.25 -10.00 3.70
N THR A 207 -1.29 -10.45 2.45
CA THR A 207 -2.34 -11.35 1.95
C THR A 207 -2.34 -12.65 2.73
N TRP A 208 -1.17 -13.29 2.89
CA TRP A 208 -1.01 -14.49 3.72
C TRP A 208 -1.28 -14.23 5.20
N ALA A 209 -0.86 -13.09 5.74
CA ALA A 209 -1.12 -12.71 7.12
C ALA A 209 -2.63 -12.56 7.42
N VAL A 210 -3.41 -12.02 6.47
CA VAL A 210 -4.86 -11.92 6.60
C VAL A 210 -5.50 -13.31 6.71
N LEU A 211 -4.99 -14.29 5.99
CA LEU A 211 -5.58 -15.63 5.90
C LEU A 211 -5.38 -16.49 7.16
N GLY A 212 -4.48 -16.05 8.06
CA GLY A 212 -4.13 -16.75 9.29
C GLY A 212 -2.87 -17.57 9.14
#